data_AF-A0A7X6DA14-F1
#
_entry.id   AF-A0A7X6DA14-F1
#
_cell.length_a   1.000
_cell.length_b   1.000
_cell.length_c   1.000
_cell.angle_alpha   90.00
_cell.angle_beta   90.00
_cell.angle_gamma   90.00
#
_symmetry.space_group_name_H-M   'P 1'
#
loop_
_entity.id
_entity.type
_entity.pdbx_description
1 polymer ?
#
loop_
_entity_poly.entity_id
_entity_poly.type
_entity_poly.pdbx_seq_one_letter_code
_entity_poly.pdbx_strand_id
1 'polypeptide(L)'
;MKKSKNLKNRVLAILATLLLVGQTVVPTSVVLAEELNRVELQEKASSDTEQTESVETDTTESSKEVEKPQVTSEPEKVLDEVAKANDSPKMTEDEVVSIEDFLKSQNLIQGKDGKLYTTTDSNYVAEGSLNDIFSLGNSNRMKRSARAGINVNVPSWTNIANINMYFANGHSEWGWYGKRNDAGDTLWCIELGVVLSVGPNGGYVIKVSDTKLTKDISLAAYFGYYTKGKTLGNEFLTQMYIYELQGKAPTALSGDYTMADYNAHKKYIQDKVKQYNSAPVFDKTNVSVKVGESVTLTDTKGVFASYKDVSYKNETGAKIVKSGNKVTITPNKNSKDGYIYFQYNIDSSYVGTPLIYEHPYTQNTLWTMISDPNSVRIPIKVIKEGNVSVRKVDKDTKQPLQATFKATRLDTNEVRKIETNVNGYADWYGLPDNAVIEFEEIIEPTGYVIDRTPIKVTAKAGQTIVQEFTNKKIMGSVKLIKYADEDWHTGVLNTFLSGAEFSLLSPDGKTVLQKAVTNEKGEVTFTDVEYGFGYIIRETKTPEGYERATRFVTSA
;
A
#
# COMPACT_ATOMS: atom_id res chain seq x y z
N MET A 1 29.74 -45.88 -38.42
CA MET A 1 28.74 -46.33 -39.43
C MET A 1 27.50 -45.43 -39.36
N LYS A 2 26.63 -45.48 -40.40
CA LYS A 2 25.22 -44.99 -40.55
C LYS A 2 24.58 -44.21 -39.36
N LYS A 3 23.93 -43.05 -39.58
CA LYS A 3 22.57 -42.85 -40.17
C LYS A 3 21.47 -43.70 -39.48
N SER A 4 20.22 -43.27 -39.27
CA SER A 4 19.52 -41.97 -39.38
C SER A 4 18.02 -42.17 -39.03
N LYS A 5 17.27 -41.08 -38.74
CA LYS A 5 15.79 -40.92 -38.85
C LYS A 5 14.84 -41.72 -37.94
N ASN A 6 13.91 -40.95 -37.35
CA ASN A 6 12.45 -41.13 -37.26
C ASN A 6 11.82 -42.52 -37.10
N LEU A 7 10.84 -42.60 -36.19
CA LEU A 7 9.54 -43.19 -36.52
C LEU A 7 8.39 -42.30 -36.01
N LYS A 8 7.30 -42.22 -36.79
CA LYS A 8 6.06 -41.49 -36.47
C LYS A 8 4.89 -42.48 -36.39
N ASN A 9 3.88 -42.12 -35.61
CA ASN A 9 2.47 -42.54 -35.69
C ASN A 9 2.13 -44.05 -35.62
N ARG A 10 1.38 -44.44 -34.58
CA ARG A 10 0.15 -45.25 -34.73
C ARG A 10 -0.98 -44.63 -33.90
N VAL A 11 -2.22 -44.97 -34.24
CA VAL A 11 -3.44 -44.19 -33.97
C VAL A 11 -4.62 -45.14 -33.68
N LEU A 12 -5.67 -44.62 -33.01
CA LEU A 12 -7.02 -45.19 -32.84
C LEU A 12 -7.17 -46.31 -31.78
N ALA A 13 -8.36 -46.51 -31.16
CA ALA A 13 -9.21 -45.63 -30.34
C ALA A 13 -10.31 -46.48 -29.67
N ILE A 14 -10.80 -46.12 -28.48
CA ILE A 14 -12.07 -46.62 -27.90
C ILE A 14 -12.82 -45.44 -27.23
N LEU A 15 -14.14 -45.39 -27.45
CA LEU A 15 -15.13 -44.46 -26.85
C LEU A 15 -15.72 -45.05 -25.56
N ALA A 16 -16.49 -44.35 -24.71
CA ALA A 16 -16.60 -42.93 -24.32
C ALA A 16 -17.76 -42.82 -23.31
N THR A 17 -17.69 -41.91 -22.33
CA THR A 17 -18.87 -41.40 -21.61
C THR A 17 -18.62 -39.99 -21.07
N LEU A 18 -19.68 -39.18 -21.03
CA LEU A 18 -19.62 -37.76 -20.68
C LEU A 18 -19.71 -37.53 -19.16
N LEU A 19 -19.13 -36.43 -18.68
CA LEU A 19 -19.91 -35.38 -18.02
C LEU A 19 -19.21 -34.02 -18.15
N LEU A 20 -19.98 -32.97 -18.46
CA LEU A 20 -19.50 -31.60 -18.63
C LEU A 20 -19.58 -30.85 -17.31
N VAL A 21 -18.52 -30.10 -16.98
CA VAL A 21 -18.67 -28.67 -16.64
C VAL A 21 -17.49 -27.92 -17.25
N GLY A 22 -17.75 -27.17 -18.32
CA GLY A 22 -16.81 -26.15 -18.82
C GLY A 22 -17.28 -24.78 -18.35
N GLN A 23 -16.47 -24.07 -17.57
CA GLN A 23 -16.68 -22.64 -17.32
C GLN A 23 -15.80 -21.82 -18.27
N THR A 24 -16.41 -21.33 -19.34
CA THR A 24 -15.87 -20.22 -20.13
C THR A 24 -15.91 -18.95 -19.27
N VAL A 25 -14.77 -18.30 -19.09
CA VAL A 25 -14.71 -17.02 -18.35
C VAL A 25 -15.29 -15.92 -19.24
N VAL A 26 -16.56 -15.59 -19.01
CA VAL A 26 -17.23 -14.43 -19.62
C VAL A 26 -16.89 -13.18 -18.80
N PRO A 27 -16.41 -12.08 -19.41
CA PRO A 27 -16.21 -10.82 -18.69
C PRO A 27 -17.57 -10.22 -18.30
N THR A 28 -17.81 -10.08 -16.99
CA THR A 28 -19.08 -9.58 -16.44
C THR A 28 -19.14 -8.05 -16.46
N SER A 29 -19.81 -7.47 -17.45
CA SER A 29 -20.04 -6.01 -17.49
C SER A 29 -21.31 -5.61 -18.27
N VAL A 30 -22.50 -5.88 -17.72
CA VAL A 30 -23.76 -5.23 -18.17
C VAL A 30 -24.60 -4.79 -16.97
N VAL A 31 -24.74 -3.45 -16.88
CA VAL A 31 -25.83 -2.62 -16.34
C VAL A 31 -26.98 -3.28 -15.55
N LEU A 32 -27.23 -2.72 -14.35
CA LEU A 32 -28.58 -2.26 -13.97
C LEU A 32 -28.47 -0.85 -13.38
N ALA A 33 -29.34 0.06 -13.82
CA ALA A 33 -29.51 1.43 -13.34
C ALA A 33 -30.94 1.91 -13.71
N GLU A 34 -31.37 3.02 -13.10
CA GLU A 34 -32.69 3.67 -13.29
C GLU A 34 -33.88 2.89 -12.66
N GLU A 35 -34.88 3.52 -12.00
CA GLU A 35 -35.12 4.95 -11.74
C GLU A 35 -36.06 5.24 -10.55
N LEU A 36 -36.10 6.52 -10.10
CA LEU A 36 -37.20 7.23 -9.38
C LEU A 36 -37.57 6.77 -7.92
N ASN A 37 -38.10 7.62 -7.02
CA ASN A 37 -38.52 9.03 -7.09
C ASN A 37 -38.32 9.82 -5.76
N ARG A 38 -38.68 11.11 -5.75
CA ARG A 38 -38.56 12.14 -4.67
C ARG A 38 -39.37 11.89 -3.39
N VAL A 39 -38.92 12.51 -2.30
CA VAL A 39 -39.73 13.37 -1.40
C VAL A 39 -38.89 14.63 -1.06
N GLU A 40 -39.52 15.78 -0.82
CA GLU A 40 -38.87 17.09 -0.60
C GLU A 40 -39.69 17.94 0.39
N LEU A 41 -39.02 18.78 1.21
CA LEU A 41 -39.60 19.79 2.14
C LEU A 41 -40.44 19.19 3.32
N GLN A 42 -40.69 19.88 4.45
CA GLN A 42 -40.24 21.18 4.99
C GLN A 42 -40.41 21.20 6.53
N GLU A 43 -39.61 21.99 7.27
CA GLU A 43 -40.12 22.87 8.33
C GLU A 43 -39.09 23.94 8.75
N LYS A 44 -39.53 25.04 9.38
CA LYS A 44 -38.76 26.30 9.48
C LYS A 44 -39.31 27.30 10.53
N ALA A 45 -38.59 27.47 11.64
CA ALA A 45 -38.62 28.63 12.57
C ALA A 45 -37.30 28.58 13.40
N SER A 46 -36.60 29.65 13.82
CA SER A 46 -37.01 30.94 14.42
C SER A 46 -37.62 30.78 15.82
N SER A 47 -37.13 31.38 16.89
CA SER A 47 -35.88 32.16 17.12
C SER A 47 -35.58 32.11 18.66
N ASP A 48 -34.89 32.99 19.40
CA ASP A 48 -34.39 34.35 19.16
C ASP A 48 -33.23 34.75 20.13
N THR A 49 -33.06 36.05 20.33
CA THR A 49 -31.95 36.82 20.93
C THR A 49 -32.04 36.96 22.46
N GLU A 50 -30.90 37.02 23.16
CA GLU A 50 -30.69 38.06 24.20
C GLU A 50 -29.19 38.38 24.43
N GLN A 51 -28.90 39.64 24.79
CA GLN A 51 -27.56 40.17 25.11
C GLN A 51 -27.56 40.87 26.47
N THR A 52 -26.38 40.99 27.08
CA THR A 52 -25.95 42.04 28.01
C THR A 52 -24.41 41.95 28.03
N GLU A 53 -23.63 42.97 27.61
CA GLU A 53 -23.35 44.25 28.29
C GLU A 53 -22.86 44.04 29.75
N SER A 54 -21.83 44.72 30.27
CA SER A 54 -21.24 46.03 29.95
C SER A 54 -19.77 46.10 30.48
N VAL A 55 -18.89 47.10 30.32
CA VAL A 55 -18.74 48.29 29.43
C VAL A 55 -17.33 48.92 29.67
N GLU A 56 -16.60 49.33 28.61
CA GLU A 56 -15.54 50.40 28.57
C GLU A 56 -14.29 50.26 29.52
N THR A 57 -13.13 50.94 29.38
CA THR A 57 -12.46 51.85 28.39
C THR A 57 -10.91 51.64 28.57
N ASP A 58 -9.93 52.25 27.90
CA ASP A 58 -9.85 53.38 26.94
C ASP A 58 -8.65 53.22 25.96
N THR A 59 -8.38 54.27 25.20
CA THR A 59 -7.25 54.59 24.30
C THR A 59 -5.96 54.98 25.06
N THR A 60 -4.74 55.03 24.48
CA THR A 60 -4.30 55.82 23.31
C THR A 60 -3.02 55.30 22.64
N GLU A 61 -2.78 55.76 21.41
CA GLU A 61 -1.61 55.47 20.58
C GLU A 61 -0.36 56.30 20.95
N SER A 62 0.84 55.80 20.63
CA SER A 62 1.71 56.47 19.65
C SER A 62 2.86 55.57 19.19
N SER A 63 3.51 55.91 18.07
CA SER A 63 4.54 55.11 17.41
C SER A 63 5.93 55.75 17.46
N LYS A 64 6.97 54.91 17.33
CA LYS A 64 8.19 55.24 16.57
C LYS A 64 9.05 54.02 16.25
N GLU A 65 9.76 54.14 15.14
CA GLU A 65 10.59 53.15 14.45
C GLU A 65 12.06 53.59 14.50
N VAL A 66 13.00 52.66 14.72
CA VAL A 66 14.45 52.92 14.58
C VAL A 66 15.16 51.68 13.99
N GLU A 67 16.21 51.97 13.22
CA GLU A 67 16.94 51.14 12.27
C GLU A 67 17.79 49.97 12.83
N LYS A 68 18.47 49.27 11.90
CA LYS A 68 19.38 48.15 12.10
C LYS A 68 20.64 48.35 11.26
N PRO A 69 21.85 48.27 11.83
CA PRO A 69 23.06 47.99 11.03
C PRO A 69 23.97 46.87 11.58
N GLN A 70 24.20 45.88 10.72
CA GLN A 70 25.45 45.20 10.31
C GLN A 70 26.64 44.89 11.26
N VAL A 71 27.52 44.00 10.76
CA VAL A 71 28.67 43.36 11.43
C VAL A 71 30.01 43.89 10.89
N THR A 72 31.02 44.01 11.76
CA THR A 72 32.46 44.05 11.42
C THR A 72 33.29 43.22 12.42
N SER A 73 34.60 43.06 12.19
CA SER A 73 35.44 41.99 12.74
C SER A 73 36.43 42.39 13.86
N GLU A 74 36.93 41.36 14.55
CA GLU A 74 38.15 41.26 15.39
C GLU A 74 39.43 41.89 14.75
N PRO A 75 40.56 42.12 15.50
CA PRO A 75 41.00 41.36 16.68
C PRO A 75 41.68 42.13 17.86
N GLU A 76 42.09 41.34 18.87
CA GLU A 76 43.22 41.53 19.80
C GLU A 76 43.39 42.88 20.56
N LYS A 77 42.82 42.98 21.78
CA LYS A 77 43.53 43.59 22.95
C LYS A 77 42.87 43.46 24.36
N VAL A 78 42.31 42.29 24.72
CA VAL A 78 41.87 42.02 26.12
C VAL A 78 42.27 40.60 26.55
N LEU A 79 43.56 40.39 26.85
CA LEU A 79 44.10 39.05 27.17
C LEU A 79 44.85 38.93 28.51
N ASP A 80 45.11 40.05 29.22
CA ASP A 80 45.90 40.04 30.46
C ASP A 80 45.14 40.30 31.78
N GLU A 81 43.90 40.84 31.76
CA GLU A 81 43.18 41.19 33.00
C GLU A 81 42.19 40.14 33.52
N VAL A 82 41.87 39.09 32.73
CA VAL A 82 40.95 38.01 33.16
C VAL A 82 41.70 36.88 33.92
N ALA A 83 43.03 36.88 33.89
CA ALA A 83 43.89 35.79 34.38
C ALA A 83 44.01 35.67 35.92
N LYS A 84 43.23 36.41 36.72
CA LYS A 84 43.33 36.44 38.20
C LYS A 84 42.00 36.30 38.96
N ALA A 85 40.96 35.78 38.32
CA ALA A 85 39.64 35.56 38.94
C ALA A 85 39.20 34.08 38.89
N ASN A 86 40.10 33.13 39.16
CA ASN A 86 39.79 31.69 39.05
C ASN A 86 40.50 30.81 40.10
N ASP A 87 40.70 31.31 41.32
CA ASP A 87 40.85 30.45 42.49
C ASP A 87 39.44 30.09 42.97
N SER A 88 39.09 28.80 43.00
CA SER A 88 37.91 28.36 43.77
C SER A 88 38.21 28.58 45.25
N PRO A 89 37.24 29.00 46.09
CA PRO A 89 37.48 29.08 47.53
C PRO A 89 37.92 27.71 48.03
N LYS A 90 39.14 27.64 48.56
CA LYS A 90 39.67 26.41 49.16
C LYS A 90 38.81 26.08 50.37
N MET A 91 38.31 24.86 50.41
CA MET A 91 37.63 24.34 51.59
C MET A 91 38.61 24.32 52.76
N THR A 92 38.12 24.55 53.97
CA THR A 92 38.97 24.40 55.17
C THR A 92 39.32 22.93 55.40
N GLU A 93 40.40 22.70 56.12
CA GLU A 93 40.82 21.33 56.48
C GLU A 93 39.72 20.63 57.31
N ASP A 94 39.02 21.39 58.18
CA ASP A 94 37.84 20.92 58.93
C ASP A 94 36.63 20.59 58.02
N GLU A 95 36.35 21.41 57.00
CA GLU A 95 35.27 21.12 56.02
C GLU A 95 35.55 19.80 55.28
N VAL A 96 36.81 19.56 54.88
CA VAL A 96 37.23 18.31 54.21
C VAL A 96 37.08 17.10 55.13
N VAL A 97 37.56 17.18 56.37
CA VAL A 97 37.41 16.11 57.38
C VAL A 97 35.93 15.79 57.61
N SER A 98 35.06 16.81 57.72
CA SER A 98 33.63 16.62 57.94
C SER A 98 32.92 15.87 56.80
N ILE A 99 33.35 16.08 55.54
CA ILE A 99 32.82 15.36 54.38
C ILE A 99 33.35 13.93 54.34
N GLU A 100 34.64 13.71 54.62
CA GLU A 100 35.17 12.34 54.72
C GLU A 100 34.45 11.54 55.82
N ASP A 101 34.18 12.14 56.97
CA ASP A 101 33.54 11.46 58.10
C ASP A 101 32.04 11.22 57.85
N PHE A 102 31.34 12.13 57.15
CA PHE A 102 30.02 11.82 56.59
C PHE A 102 30.08 10.60 55.67
N LEU A 103 30.99 10.60 54.69
CA LEU A 103 31.11 9.52 53.70
C LEU A 103 31.42 8.19 54.38
N LYS A 104 32.37 8.15 55.33
CA LYS A 104 32.65 6.97 56.17
C LYS A 104 31.40 6.52 56.94
N SER A 105 30.65 7.44 57.56
CA SER A 105 29.44 7.09 58.33
C SER A 105 28.34 6.44 57.50
N GLN A 106 28.23 6.82 56.22
CA GLN A 106 27.23 6.30 55.28
C GLN A 106 27.73 5.15 54.40
N ASN A 107 28.94 4.63 54.67
CA ASN A 107 29.59 3.60 53.84
C ASN A 107 29.71 4.04 52.36
N LEU A 108 30.14 5.28 52.15
CA LEU A 108 30.30 5.93 50.85
C LEU A 108 31.77 6.27 50.56
N ILE A 109 32.11 6.32 49.27
CA ILE A 109 33.33 6.92 48.73
C ILE A 109 32.98 7.77 47.50
N GLN A 110 33.79 8.79 47.21
CA GLN A 110 33.67 9.59 45.98
C GLN A 110 34.66 9.11 44.92
N GLY A 111 34.17 8.85 43.71
CA GLY A 111 34.96 8.50 42.55
C GLY A 111 35.68 9.71 41.92
N LYS A 112 36.65 9.42 41.04
CA LYS A 112 37.42 10.46 40.31
C LYS A 112 36.58 11.27 39.30
N ASP A 113 35.37 10.79 39.00
CA ASP A 113 34.33 11.43 38.22
C ASP A 113 33.39 12.32 39.07
N GLY A 114 33.59 12.35 40.39
CA GLY A 114 32.75 13.08 41.35
C GLY A 114 31.52 12.29 41.83
N LYS A 115 31.25 11.10 41.28
CA LYS A 115 30.11 10.27 41.65
C LYS A 115 30.31 9.59 43.01
N LEU A 116 29.22 9.29 43.69
CA LEU A 116 29.22 8.55 44.95
C LEU A 116 29.00 7.06 44.69
N TYR A 117 29.78 6.24 45.39
CA TYR A 117 29.74 4.78 45.36
C TYR A 117 29.65 4.27 46.79
N THR A 118 28.92 3.19 47.03
CA THR A 118 28.92 2.51 48.33
C THR A 118 30.14 1.59 48.48
N THR A 119 30.52 1.34 49.73
CA THR A 119 31.50 0.30 50.12
C THR A 119 30.81 -1.00 50.57
N THR A 120 29.49 -1.09 50.43
CA THR A 120 28.64 -2.26 50.70
C THR A 120 27.86 -2.66 49.45
N ASP A 121 27.32 -3.88 49.42
CA ASP A 121 26.51 -4.36 48.29
C ASP A 121 25.17 -3.62 48.09
N SER A 122 24.73 -2.73 49.00
CA SER A 122 23.56 -1.87 48.70
C SER A 122 24.01 -0.65 47.89
N ASN A 123 23.28 -0.26 46.84
CA ASN A 123 23.45 1.04 46.18
C ASN A 123 22.47 2.12 46.70
N TYR A 124 21.70 1.80 47.75
CA TYR A 124 20.67 2.65 48.34
C TYR A 124 21.01 2.95 49.80
N VAL A 125 21.20 4.23 50.14
CA VAL A 125 21.39 4.71 51.51
C VAL A 125 20.06 5.27 52.01
N ALA A 126 19.54 4.67 53.09
CA ALA A 126 18.19 4.93 53.59
C ALA A 126 18.11 6.10 54.59
N GLU A 127 19.22 6.42 55.26
CA GLU A 127 19.32 7.48 56.26
C GLU A 127 20.44 8.48 55.87
N GLY A 128 20.34 9.72 56.33
CA GLY A 128 21.20 10.82 55.87
C GLY A 128 20.75 11.42 54.53
N SER A 129 21.12 12.69 54.32
CA SER A 129 20.71 13.50 53.17
C SER A 129 21.93 14.13 52.50
N LEU A 130 21.92 14.21 51.16
CA LEU A 130 22.89 15.04 50.42
C LEU A 130 22.95 16.47 50.98
N ASN A 131 21.80 17.02 51.41
CA ASN A 131 21.74 18.36 51.98
C ASN A 131 22.50 18.49 53.31
N ASP A 132 22.75 17.39 54.03
CA ASP A 132 23.54 17.39 55.26
C ASP A 132 25.02 17.60 54.92
N ILE A 133 25.54 16.92 53.89
CA ILE A 133 26.89 17.12 53.32
C ILE A 133 27.08 18.60 52.94
N PHE A 134 26.08 19.19 52.29
CA PHE A 134 26.12 20.57 51.82
C PHE A 134 25.73 21.61 52.89
N SER A 135 25.39 21.17 54.11
CA SER A 135 25.26 22.04 55.29
C SER A 135 26.61 22.33 55.95
N LEU A 136 27.59 21.43 55.77
CA LEU A 136 28.94 21.52 56.34
C LEU A 136 29.88 22.43 55.52
N GLY A 137 29.71 22.48 54.19
CA GLY A 137 30.53 23.30 53.29
C GLY A 137 29.81 24.58 52.80
N ASN A 138 30.43 25.76 52.91
CA ASN A 138 29.70 27.04 52.92
C ASN A 138 29.00 27.49 51.61
N SER A 139 27.75 27.02 51.44
CA SER A 139 26.55 27.71 50.94
C SER A 139 26.47 28.40 49.56
N ASN A 140 27.52 28.54 48.75
CA ASN A 140 27.47 29.33 47.49
C ASN A 140 27.48 28.56 46.15
N ARG A 141 27.72 27.24 46.15
CA ARG A 141 27.48 26.39 44.95
C ARG A 141 26.01 25.97 44.85
N MET A 142 25.41 25.43 45.92
CA MET A 142 24.03 24.92 45.87
C MET A 142 22.91 25.97 45.89
N LYS A 143 23.17 27.24 46.24
CA LYS A 143 22.21 28.34 45.98
C LYS A 143 21.86 28.52 44.48
N ARG A 144 22.57 27.83 43.57
CA ARG A 144 22.25 27.77 42.13
C ARG A 144 21.50 26.50 41.71
N SER A 145 21.69 25.36 42.39
CA SER A 145 20.98 24.09 42.11
C SER A 145 19.68 23.91 42.90
N ALA A 146 19.53 24.58 44.05
CA ALA A 146 18.26 24.72 44.77
C ALA A 146 17.20 25.58 44.03
N ARG A 147 17.45 25.93 42.77
CA ARG A 147 16.46 26.51 41.85
C ARG A 147 15.58 25.42 41.26
N ALA A 148 14.51 25.04 41.96
CA ALA A 148 13.42 24.21 41.44
C ALA A 148 13.88 23.00 40.61
N GLY A 149 14.86 22.26 41.14
CA GLY A 149 15.42 21.08 40.46
C GLY A 149 14.42 19.94 40.36
N ILE A 150 14.57 19.12 39.31
CA ILE A 150 13.75 17.93 39.09
C ILE A 150 14.25 16.81 40.01
N ASN A 151 13.36 15.95 40.51
CA ASN A 151 13.71 14.88 41.45
C ASN A 151 13.66 13.48 40.80
N VAL A 152 14.45 12.56 41.35
CA VAL A 152 14.41 11.12 41.02
C VAL A 152 14.00 10.33 42.26
N ASN A 153 12.69 10.12 42.36
CA ASN A 153 12.01 9.53 43.50
C ASN A 153 12.17 8.00 43.50
N VAL A 154 12.22 7.40 44.69
CA VAL A 154 12.24 5.94 44.91
C VAL A 154 11.05 5.55 45.78
N PRO A 155 9.86 5.29 45.20
CA PRO A 155 8.69 4.92 45.99
C PRO A 155 8.89 3.57 46.70
N SER A 156 8.41 3.45 47.94
CA SER A 156 8.53 2.21 48.73
C SER A 156 7.92 0.97 48.06
N TRP A 157 6.89 1.17 47.23
CA TRP A 157 6.23 0.12 46.45
C TRP A 157 7.01 -0.33 45.19
N THR A 158 8.14 0.29 44.87
CA THR A 158 9.02 -0.11 43.74
C THR A 158 10.27 -0.87 44.17
N ASN A 159 10.24 -1.54 45.33
CA ASN A 159 11.38 -2.28 45.90
C ASN A 159 11.21 -3.80 45.77
N ILE A 160 12.26 -4.50 45.33
CA ILE A 160 12.45 -5.94 45.45
C ILE A 160 13.59 -6.14 46.45
N ALA A 161 13.27 -6.43 47.72
CA ALA A 161 14.29 -6.52 48.77
C ALA A 161 15.05 -7.86 48.74
N ASN A 162 14.38 -8.95 48.36
CA ASN A 162 14.97 -10.29 48.31
C ASN A 162 15.59 -10.55 46.92
N ILE A 163 16.66 -9.82 46.59
CA ILE A 163 17.44 -10.09 45.37
C ILE A 163 18.93 -9.80 45.61
N ASN A 164 19.78 -10.69 45.11
CA ASN A 164 21.22 -10.52 45.00
C ASN A 164 21.57 -10.54 43.52
N MET A 165 22.41 -9.61 43.11
CA MET A 165 22.83 -9.41 41.72
C MET A 165 24.35 -9.40 41.64
N TYR A 166 24.91 -10.13 40.69
CA TYR A 166 26.35 -10.15 40.42
C TYR A 166 26.57 -9.85 38.93
N PHE A 167 27.60 -9.06 38.61
CA PHE A 167 27.80 -8.52 37.27
C PHE A 167 29.19 -8.81 36.68
N ALA A 168 29.29 -8.78 35.36
CA ALA A 168 30.50 -9.14 34.61
C ALA A 168 31.71 -8.20 34.85
N ASN A 169 31.49 -7.01 35.42
CA ASN A 169 32.53 -6.09 35.87
C ASN A 169 33.02 -6.36 37.31
N GLY A 170 32.57 -7.45 37.96
CA GLY A 170 32.90 -7.79 39.34
C GLY A 170 32.08 -7.04 40.40
N HIS A 171 31.10 -6.23 39.98
CA HIS A 171 30.19 -5.51 40.87
C HIS A 171 29.09 -6.44 41.39
N SER A 172 28.59 -6.16 42.60
CA SER A 172 27.45 -6.83 43.22
C SER A 172 26.45 -5.81 43.78
N GLU A 173 25.16 -6.15 43.74
CA GLU A 173 24.08 -5.35 44.32
C GLU A 173 23.08 -6.22 45.10
N TRP A 174 22.72 -5.79 46.32
CA TRP A 174 21.67 -6.36 47.15
C TRP A 174 20.44 -5.45 47.21
N GLY A 175 19.27 -6.04 47.03
CA GLY A 175 18.02 -5.32 46.81
C GLY A 175 17.96 -4.66 45.43
N TRP A 176 16.75 -4.35 44.96
CA TRP A 176 16.56 -3.55 43.76
C TRP A 176 15.44 -2.54 43.93
N TYR A 177 15.71 -1.32 43.44
CA TYR A 177 14.88 -0.15 43.67
C TYR A 177 14.52 0.49 42.32
N GLY A 178 13.22 0.58 42.02
CA GLY A 178 12.69 1.32 40.88
C GLY A 178 12.81 2.84 41.09
N LYS A 179 12.88 3.59 39.98
CA LYS A 179 13.08 5.05 39.99
C LYS A 179 11.93 5.74 39.26
N ARG A 180 11.50 6.91 39.74
CA ARG A 180 10.41 7.69 39.17
C ARG A 180 10.79 9.16 39.03
N ASN A 181 10.32 9.82 37.98
CA ASN A 181 10.29 11.29 37.95
C ASN A 181 9.16 11.83 38.84
N ASP A 182 9.01 13.15 38.92
CA ASP A 182 7.93 13.81 39.67
C ASP A 182 6.51 13.56 39.11
N ALA A 183 6.40 13.08 37.87
CA ALA A 183 5.12 12.68 37.25
C ALA A 183 4.74 11.20 37.48
N GLY A 184 5.63 10.39 38.07
CA GLY A 184 5.43 8.96 38.30
C GLY A 184 5.81 8.04 37.12
N ASP A 185 6.51 8.55 36.11
CA ASP A 185 7.07 7.74 35.02
C ASP A 185 8.29 6.94 35.47
N THR A 186 8.50 5.75 34.90
CA THR A 186 9.69 4.92 35.12
C THR A 186 10.95 5.57 34.55
N LEU A 187 11.99 5.67 35.39
CA LEU A 187 13.34 6.05 35.01
C LEU A 187 14.29 4.85 35.14
N TRP A 188 15.17 4.67 34.17
CA TRP A 188 16.09 3.52 34.09
C TRP A 188 17.51 3.94 34.46
N CYS A 189 18.20 3.19 35.31
CA CYS A 189 19.61 3.45 35.61
C CYS A 189 20.50 3.16 34.39
N ILE A 190 21.38 4.12 34.08
CA ILE A 190 22.42 4.01 33.05
C ILE A 190 23.85 4.11 33.63
N GLU A 191 23.99 3.97 34.95
CA GLU A 191 25.26 4.06 35.69
C GLU A 191 25.33 3.04 36.85
N LEU A 192 25.15 1.74 36.57
CA LEU A 192 25.31 0.65 37.56
C LEU A 192 26.58 0.84 38.42
N GLY A 193 26.41 0.72 39.74
CA GLY A 193 27.43 0.91 40.77
C GLY A 193 27.44 2.31 41.39
N VAL A 194 26.93 3.33 40.70
CA VAL A 194 26.75 4.66 41.30
C VAL A 194 25.53 4.63 42.23
N VAL A 195 25.64 5.31 43.37
CA VAL A 195 24.58 5.38 44.39
C VAL A 195 23.28 5.92 43.81
N LEU A 196 22.17 5.24 44.15
CA LEU A 196 20.82 5.66 43.80
C LEU A 196 20.36 6.84 44.65
N SER A 197 20.49 6.73 45.98
CA SER A 197 19.85 7.61 46.95
C SER A 197 20.74 7.83 48.15
N VAL A 198 20.82 9.10 48.58
CA VAL A 198 21.35 9.53 49.89
C VAL A 198 20.37 10.59 50.39
N GLY A 199 19.21 10.14 50.86
CA GLY A 199 18.07 10.99 51.18
C GLY A 199 17.37 11.61 49.95
N PRO A 200 16.71 12.78 50.08
CA PRO A 200 15.90 13.38 49.01
C PRO A 200 16.70 13.73 47.74
N ASN A 201 16.47 12.94 46.69
CA ASN A 201 17.13 13.00 45.38
C ASN A 201 16.66 14.16 44.47
N GLY A 202 16.83 15.40 44.93
CA GLY A 202 16.58 16.60 44.12
C GLY A 202 17.80 17.08 43.34
N GLY A 203 17.59 18.00 42.39
CA GLY A 203 18.67 18.71 41.70
C GLY A 203 19.16 18.07 40.40
N TYR A 204 18.40 17.14 39.82
CA TYR A 204 18.72 16.56 38.51
C TYR A 204 18.53 17.60 37.38
N VAL A 205 19.35 17.47 36.33
CA VAL A 205 19.22 18.24 35.08
C VAL A 205 18.82 17.32 33.92
N ILE A 206 17.91 17.77 33.07
CA ILE A 206 17.48 17.03 31.88
C ILE A 206 18.37 17.35 30.69
N LYS A 207 18.84 16.31 29.99
CA LYS A 207 19.42 16.39 28.64
C LYS A 207 18.67 15.49 27.66
N VAL A 208 18.45 16.00 26.46
CA VAL A 208 17.94 15.21 25.32
C VAL A 208 19.02 14.24 24.83
N SER A 209 18.68 12.98 24.53
CA SER A 209 19.65 11.98 24.07
C SER A 209 19.12 11.05 22.97
N ASP A 210 19.68 11.20 21.76
CA ASP A 210 19.29 10.45 20.55
C ASP A 210 20.33 9.36 20.15
N THR A 211 21.20 8.97 21.08
CA THR A 211 22.28 7.98 20.85
C THR A 211 21.75 6.59 20.50
N LYS A 212 22.59 5.75 19.88
CA LYS A 212 22.23 4.33 19.64
C LYS A 212 21.88 3.62 20.96
N LEU A 213 22.66 3.82 22.02
CA LEU A 213 22.45 3.18 23.31
C LEU A 213 21.11 3.59 23.94
N THR A 214 20.77 4.88 23.96
CA THR A 214 19.48 5.34 24.51
C THR A 214 18.28 4.88 23.66
N LYS A 215 18.46 4.69 22.34
CA LYS A 215 17.47 4.05 21.46
C LYS A 215 17.31 2.55 21.74
N ASP A 216 18.41 1.79 21.84
CA ASP A 216 18.38 0.37 22.18
C ASP A 216 17.71 0.14 23.55
N ILE A 217 18.05 0.96 24.55
CA ILE A 217 17.45 0.95 25.89
C ILE A 217 15.96 1.32 25.83
N SER A 218 15.56 2.31 25.02
CA SER A 218 14.15 2.69 24.90
C SER A 218 13.29 1.62 24.23
N LEU A 219 13.84 0.88 23.25
CA LEU A 219 13.17 -0.31 22.70
C LEU A 219 13.13 -1.46 23.72
N ALA A 220 14.17 -1.64 24.53
CA ALA A 220 14.17 -2.61 25.62
C ALA A 220 13.11 -2.29 26.69
N ALA A 221 12.98 -1.02 27.09
CA ALA A 221 11.93 -0.55 28.00
C ALA A 221 10.51 -0.70 27.42
N TYR A 222 10.32 -0.34 26.14
CA TYR A 222 9.03 -0.45 25.48
C TYR A 222 8.56 -1.91 25.37
N PHE A 223 9.44 -2.83 24.96
CA PHE A 223 9.08 -4.23 24.80
C PHE A 223 9.16 -5.05 26.09
N GLY A 224 10.14 -4.81 26.96
CA GLY A 224 10.32 -5.57 28.22
C GLY A 224 9.32 -5.22 29.32
N TYR A 225 8.91 -3.95 29.39
CA TYR A 225 8.08 -3.42 30.47
C TYR A 225 6.78 -2.80 29.96
N TYR A 226 6.82 -1.78 29.09
CA TYR A 226 5.62 -1.02 28.72
C TYR A 226 4.54 -1.89 28.07
N THR A 227 4.90 -2.66 27.03
CA THR A 227 3.95 -3.50 26.27
C THR A 227 3.82 -4.94 26.79
N LYS A 228 4.78 -5.43 27.58
CA LYS A 228 4.68 -6.74 28.25
C LYS A 228 3.81 -6.71 29.51
N GLY A 229 3.55 -5.51 30.04
CA GLY A 229 2.79 -5.26 31.25
C GLY A 229 3.69 -4.69 32.35
N LYS A 230 3.28 -3.56 32.92
CA LYS A 230 4.05 -2.73 33.87
C LYS A 230 4.12 -3.35 35.28
N THR A 231 4.64 -4.57 35.38
CA THR A 231 4.87 -5.27 36.67
C THR A 231 6.30 -5.00 37.16
N LEU A 232 6.49 -5.05 38.49
CA LEU A 232 7.79 -4.81 39.11
C LEU A 232 8.88 -5.78 38.63
N GLY A 233 8.51 -7.06 38.42
CA GLY A 233 9.41 -8.06 37.84
C GLY A 233 9.76 -7.80 36.37
N ASN A 234 8.82 -7.33 35.56
CA ASN A 234 9.16 -6.92 34.20
C ASN A 234 10.05 -5.68 34.18
N GLU A 235 9.89 -4.75 35.13
CA GLU A 235 10.78 -3.59 35.30
C GLU A 235 12.19 -4.06 35.67
N PHE A 236 12.33 -4.86 36.73
CA PHE A 236 13.60 -5.44 37.19
C PHE A 236 14.36 -6.18 36.09
N LEU A 237 13.72 -7.15 35.43
CA LEU A 237 14.36 -7.98 34.40
C LEU A 237 14.70 -7.15 33.13
N THR A 238 13.97 -6.06 32.87
CA THR A 238 14.33 -5.09 31.82
C THR A 238 15.55 -4.26 32.23
N GLN A 239 15.63 -3.80 33.49
CA GLN A 239 16.79 -3.07 34.01
C GLN A 239 18.08 -3.91 33.96
N MET A 240 17.99 -5.21 34.23
CA MET A 240 19.12 -6.14 34.07
C MET A 240 19.61 -6.20 32.61
N TYR A 241 18.68 -6.21 31.64
CA TYR A 241 19.06 -6.21 30.22
C TYR A 241 19.60 -4.85 29.78
N ILE A 242 19.12 -3.76 30.36
CA ILE A 242 19.64 -2.41 30.16
C ILE A 242 21.08 -2.28 30.68
N TYR A 243 21.45 -2.98 31.76
CA TYR A 243 22.85 -3.09 32.19
C TYR A 243 23.70 -3.94 31.24
N GLU A 244 23.18 -5.05 30.68
CA GLU A 244 23.88 -5.79 29.62
C GLU A 244 24.13 -4.93 28.36
N LEU A 245 23.17 -4.08 27.96
CA LEU A 245 23.35 -3.12 26.86
C LEU A 245 24.47 -2.09 27.13
N GLN A 246 24.82 -1.86 28.40
CA GLN A 246 25.96 -1.03 28.83
C GLN A 246 27.28 -1.83 28.97
N GLY A 247 27.30 -3.11 28.58
CA GLY A 247 28.44 -4.01 28.79
C GLY A 247 28.55 -4.60 30.20
N LYS A 248 27.59 -4.31 31.09
CA LYS A 248 27.56 -4.73 32.49
C LYS A 248 26.55 -5.87 32.70
N ALA A 249 26.73 -6.97 31.98
CA ALA A 249 25.79 -8.11 32.02
C ALA A 249 25.72 -8.76 33.41
N PRO A 250 24.55 -9.21 33.89
CA PRO A 250 24.46 -10.03 35.09
C PRO A 250 25.08 -11.41 34.85
N THR A 251 25.88 -11.88 35.80
CA THR A 251 26.52 -13.20 35.81
C THR A 251 25.79 -14.19 36.72
N ALA A 252 25.19 -13.70 37.82
CA ALA A 252 24.31 -14.46 38.69
C ALA A 252 23.20 -13.59 39.29
N LEU A 253 22.06 -14.21 39.57
CA LEU A 253 20.89 -13.64 40.24
C LEU A 253 20.33 -14.69 41.22
N SER A 254 20.03 -14.30 42.45
CA SER A 254 19.41 -15.17 43.45
C SER A 254 18.48 -14.41 44.41
N GLY A 255 17.33 -15.01 44.73
CA GLY A 255 16.24 -14.38 45.46
C GLY A 255 14.93 -14.56 44.69
N ASP A 256 14.12 -13.51 44.60
CA ASP A 256 12.80 -13.50 43.94
C ASP A 256 12.87 -13.74 42.41
N TYR A 257 14.05 -13.60 41.80
CA TYR A 257 14.30 -13.80 40.36
C TYR A 257 15.63 -14.51 40.12
N THR A 258 15.69 -15.31 39.06
CA THR A 258 16.88 -16.11 38.70
C THR A 258 17.47 -15.73 37.34
N MET A 259 18.65 -16.26 37.04
CA MET A 259 19.24 -16.18 35.69
C MET A 259 18.37 -16.85 34.61
N ALA A 260 17.47 -17.78 34.95
CA ALA A 260 16.54 -18.37 33.97
C ALA A 260 15.46 -17.35 33.56
N ASP A 261 14.88 -16.65 34.54
CA ASP A 261 13.89 -15.59 34.32
C ASP A 261 14.49 -14.43 33.51
N TYR A 262 15.72 -14.02 33.86
CA TYR A 262 16.47 -13.03 33.10
C TYR A 262 16.68 -13.46 31.64
N ASN A 263 17.20 -14.67 31.40
CA ASN A 263 17.46 -15.13 30.03
C ASN A 263 16.17 -15.28 29.20
N ALA A 264 15.06 -15.73 29.81
CA ALA A 264 13.75 -15.78 29.16
C ALA A 264 13.21 -14.38 28.83
N HIS A 265 13.34 -13.42 29.74
CA HIS A 265 12.90 -12.04 29.57
C HIS A 265 13.74 -11.30 28.51
N LYS A 266 15.08 -11.42 28.60
CA LYS A 266 16.06 -10.96 27.59
C LYS A 266 15.73 -11.50 26.20
N LYS A 267 15.48 -12.81 26.07
CA LYS A 267 15.09 -13.41 24.78
C LYS A 267 13.80 -12.81 24.23
N TYR A 268 12.78 -12.63 25.07
CA TYR A 268 11.52 -11.98 24.67
C TYR A 268 11.75 -10.56 24.13
N ILE A 269 12.56 -9.74 24.83
CA ILE A 269 12.94 -8.40 24.35
C ILE A 269 13.66 -8.51 23.00
N GLN A 270 14.67 -9.38 22.89
CA GLN A 270 15.46 -9.53 21.67
C GLN A 270 14.63 -9.98 20.46
N ASP A 271 13.71 -10.92 20.64
CA ASP A 271 12.77 -11.34 19.59
C ASP A 271 11.84 -10.18 19.18
N LYS A 272 11.38 -9.34 20.13
CA LYS A 272 10.55 -8.16 19.85
C LYS A 272 11.31 -7.02 19.17
N VAL A 273 12.52 -6.72 19.60
CA VAL A 273 13.40 -5.73 18.95
C VAL A 273 13.77 -6.20 17.54
N LYS A 274 14.00 -7.51 17.34
CA LYS A 274 14.20 -8.10 16.01
C LYS A 274 12.94 -8.00 15.13
N GLN A 275 11.75 -8.19 15.69
CA GLN A 275 10.47 -7.99 14.99
C GLN A 275 10.32 -6.52 14.56
N TYR A 276 10.58 -5.56 15.46
CA TYR A 276 10.51 -4.12 15.20
C TYR A 276 11.48 -3.66 14.12
N ASN A 277 12.74 -4.13 14.16
CA ASN A 277 13.79 -3.78 13.19
C ASN A 277 13.68 -4.55 11.85
N SER A 278 12.68 -5.41 11.67
CA SER A 278 12.48 -6.16 10.44
C SER A 278 11.44 -5.48 9.54
N ALA A 279 11.86 -5.03 8.35
CA ALA A 279 10.93 -4.52 7.35
C ALA A 279 10.16 -5.67 6.65
N PRO A 280 8.86 -5.50 6.32
CA PRO A 280 8.08 -6.47 5.55
C PRO A 280 8.62 -6.64 4.12
N VAL A 281 8.28 -7.75 3.45
CA VAL A 281 8.87 -8.10 2.14
C VAL A 281 8.60 -7.10 1.01
N PHE A 282 7.57 -6.26 1.13
CA PHE A 282 7.20 -5.27 0.12
C PHE A 282 7.66 -3.84 0.46
N ASP A 283 8.38 -3.62 1.57
CA ASP A 283 8.96 -2.30 1.84
C ASP A 283 9.92 -1.90 0.71
N LYS A 284 9.80 -0.63 0.27
CA LYS A 284 10.57 -0.01 -0.82
C LYS A 284 10.49 -0.76 -2.18
N THR A 285 9.61 -1.75 -2.32
CA THR A 285 9.43 -2.55 -3.53
C THR A 285 8.40 -1.89 -4.46
N ASN A 286 8.77 -1.61 -5.71
CA ASN A 286 7.88 -0.97 -6.69
C ASN A 286 6.66 -1.86 -7.01
N VAL A 287 5.46 -1.28 -6.94
CA VAL A 287 4.20 -1.98 -7.24
C VAL A 287 3.42 -1.22 -8.31
N SER A 288 3.20 -1.86 -9.46
CA SER A 288 2.39 -1.31 -10.55
C SER A 288 0.95 -1.83 -10.45
N VAL A 289 -0.03 -0.94 -10.55
CA VAL A 289 -1.47 -1.28 -10.42
C VAL A 289 -2.27 -0.46 -11.43
N LYS A 290 -3.20 -1.09 -12.16
CA LYS A 290 -4.11 -0.34 -13.04
C LYS A 290 -5.22 0.35 -12.25
N VAL A 291 -5.74 1.44 -12.81
CA VAL A 291 -6.99 2.06 -12.34
C VAL A 291 -8.12 1.02 -12.36
N GLY A 292 -8.90 0.94 -11.27
CA GLY A 292 -10.03 0.01 -11.13
C GLY A 292 -9.64 -1.43 -10.72
N GLU A 293 -8.45 -1.90 -11.09
CA GLU A 293 -7.90 -3.16 -10.56
C GLU A 293 -7.45 -3.00 -9.10
N SER A 294 -7.26 -4.13 -8.39
CA SER A 294 -6.76 -4.15 -7.01
C SER A 294 -5.61 -5.13 -6.87
N VAL A 295 -4.48 -4.67 -6.32
CA VAL A 295 -3.38 -5.55 -5.89
C VAL A 295 -3.52 -5.82 -4.40
N THR A 296 -3.15 -7.02 -3.94
CA THR A 296 -3.01 -7.32 -2.50
C THR A 296 -1.60 -7.81 -2.21
N LEU A 297 -0.84 -7.00 -1.47
CA LEU A 297 0.50 -7.32 -0.99
C LEU A 297 0.35 -8.11 0.32
N THR A 298 1.15 -9.17 0.48
CA THR A 298 1.17 -10.00 1.70
C THR A 298 2.59 -10.06 2.25
N ASP A 299 2.76 -9.74 3.53
CA ASP A 299 4.05 -9.89 4.20
C ASP A 299 4.23 -11.31 4.75
N THR A 300 5.12 -12.07 4.13
CA THR A 300 5.46 -13.44 4.54
C THR A 300 6.36 -13.50 5.78
N LYS A 301 6.95 -12.38 6.21
CA LYS A 301 7.69 -12.29 7.48
C LYS A 301 6.77 -12.14 8.70
N GLY A 302 5.52 -11.76 8.50
CA GLY A 302 4.54 -11.58 9.58
C GLY A 302 4.73 -10.33 10.44
N VAL A 303 5.57 -9.37 10.00
CA VAL A 303 5.91 -8.15 10.75
C VAL A 303 4.96 -6.99 10.45
N PHE A 304 4.33 -6.97 9.26
CA PHE A 304 3.42 -5.90 8.87
C PHE A 304 2.17 -5.79 9.76
N ALA A 305 1.74 -6.87 10.41
CA ALA A 305 0.65 -6.86 11.39
C ALA A 305 0.89 -5.85 12.54
N SER A 306 2.15 -5.60 12.91
CA SER A 306 2.53 -4.65 13.97
C SER A 306 2.53 -3.18 13.54
N TYR A 307 2.16 -2.87 12.29
CA TYR A 307 2.00 -1.50 11.79
C TYR A 307 0.55 -1.02 11.96
N LYS A 308 0.34 0.30 12.07
CA LYS A 308 -1.01 0.91 12.21
C LYS A 308 -1.91 0.51 11.02
N ASP A 309 -3.21 0.29 11.27
CA ASP A 309 -4.15 -0.15 10.22
C ASP A 309 -4.49 0.93 9.18
N VAL A 310 -4.28 2.20 9.53
CA VAL A 310 -4.40 3.33 8.62
C VAL A 310 -3.01 3.82 8.20
N SER A 311 -2.82 4.04 6.89
CA SER A 311 -1.62 4.69 6.36
C SER A 311 -1.55 6.15 6.80
N TYR A 312 -0.51 6.56 7.52
CA TYR A 312 -0.37 7.94 7.99
C TYR A 312 -0.11 8.95 6.87
N LYS A 313 0.35 8.48 5.70
CA LYS A 313 0.49 9.28 4.48
C LYS A 313 0.17 8.44 3.24
N ASN A 314 -0.67 8.97 2.36
CA ASN A 314 -1.00 8.37 1.07
C ASN A 314 -0.90 9.46 -0.01
N GLU A 315 0.20 9.46 -0.76
CA GLU A 315 0.42 10.44 -1.82
C GLU A 315 -0.33 10.09 -3.12
N THR A 316 -0.72 8.82 -3.26
CA THR A 316 -1.25 8.25 -4.51
C THR A 316 -2.72 8.58 -4.73
N GLY A 317 -3.49 8.86 -3.68
CA GLY A 317 -4.95 8.98 -3.76
C GLY A 317 -5.67 7.67 -4.14
N ALA A 318 -5.00 6.52 -4.06
CA ALA A 318 -5.64 5.21 -4.18
C ALA A 318 -6.40 4.85 -2.89
N LYS A 319 -7.41 3.97 -2.98
CA LYS A 319 -8.04 3.34 -1.81
C LYS A 319 -7.07 2.31 -1.25
N ILE A 320 -6.96 2.26 0.07
CA ILE A 320 -6.06 1.36 0.81
C ILE A 320 -6.88 0.63 1.88
N VAL A 321 -6.65 -0.67 2.04
CA VAL A 321 -7.24 -1.49 3.10
C VAL A 321 -6.15 -2.41 3.67
N LYS A 322 -5.77 -2.23 4.95
CA LYS A 322 -4.92 -3.18 5.67
C LYS A 322 -5.78 -4.28 6.30
N SER A 323 -5.25 -5.50 6.36
CA SER A 323 -5.84 -6.63 7.09
C SER A 323 -4.72 -7.53 7.59
N GLY A 324 -4.36 -7.39 8.88
CA GLY A 324 -3.23 -8.11 9.48
C GLY A 324 -1.93 -7.90 8.71
N ASN A 325 -1.37 -8.99 8.15
CA ASN A 325 -0.15 -8.97 7.34
C ASN A 325 -0.37 -8.64 5.85
N LYS A 326 -1.54 -8.14 5.46
CA LYS A 326 -1.88 -7.80 4.08
C LYS A 326 -2.25 -6.33 3.91
N VAL A 327 -1.98 -5.78 2.73
CA VAL A 327 -2.54 -4.50 2.28
C VAL A 327 -3.05 -4.61 0.85
N THR A 328 -4.33 -4.27 0.66
CA THR A 328 -4.98 -4.17 -0.64
C THR A 328 -5.00 -2.71 -1.09
N ILE A 329 -4.63 -2.46 -2.35
CA ILE A 329 -4.48 -1.12 -2.94
C ILE A 329 -5.28 -1.09 -4.25
N THR A 330 -6.19 -0.12 -4.36
CA THR A 330 -7.12 0.05 -5.49
C THR A 330 -7.07 1.49 -6.01
N PRO A 331 -6.34 1.78 -7.10
CA PRO A 331 -6.30 3.11 -7.71
C PRO A 331 -7.63 3.45 -8.40
N ASN A 332 -7.96 4.73 -8.43
CA ASN A 332 -9.08 5.30 -9.19
C ASN A 332 -8.54 6.30 -10.25
N LYS A 333 -9.41 6.86 -11.09
CA LYS A 333 -9.02 7.80 -12.16
C LYS A 333 -8.19 9.01 -11.68
N ASN A 334 -8.46 9.50 -10.47
CA ASN A 334 -7.77 10.64 -9.87
C ASN A 334 -6.44 10.23 -9.20
N SER A 335 -6.19 8.94 -9.00
CA SER A 335 -4.95 8.45 -8.39
C SER A 335 -3.73 8.76 -9.26
N LYS A 336 -2.55 8.83 -8.64
CA LYS A 336 -1.27 9.17 -9.27
C LYS A 336 -0.13 8.34 -8.71
N ASP A 337 1.00 8.34 -9.41
CA ASP A 337 2.26 7.81 -8.90
C ASP A 337 2.66 8.50 -7.59
N GLY A 338 3.30 7.76 -6.69
CA GLY A 338 3.75 8.28 -5.40
C GLY A 338 3.95 7.17 -4.38
N TYR A 339 4.07 7.52 -3.10
CA TYR A 339 4.30 6.57 -2.03
C TYR A 339 3.09 6.43 -1.08
N ILE A 340 2.88 5.20 -0.62
CA ILE A 340 2.00 4.87 0.53
C ILE A 340 2.90 4.60 1.73
N TYR A 341 2.56 5.17 2.89
CA TYR A 341 3.34 5.01 4.12
C TYR A 341 2.52 4.44 5.27
N PHE A 342 3.07 3.42 5.91
CA PHE A 342 2.59 2.88 7.18
C PHE A 342 3.66 3.08 8.25
N GLN A 343 3.26 3.28 9.50
CA GLN A 343 4.18 3.41 10.63
C GLN A 343 3.92 2.30 11.65
N TYR A 344 4.98 1.84 12.31
CA TYR A 344 4.90 0.83 13.36
C TYR A 344 3.94 1.31 14.46
N ASN A 345 3.14 0.40 15.02
CA ASN A 345 2.16 0.76 16.04
C ASN A 345 2.82 0.90 17.43
N ILE A 346 3.53 2.01 17.60
CA ILE A 346 3.93 2.52 18.90
C ILE A 346 2.79 3.36 19.47
N ASP A 347 2.51 3.15 20.75
CA ASP A 347 1.58 3.95 21.56
C ASP A 347 2.00 5.43 21.50
N SER A 348 1.05 6.32 21.20
CA SER A 348 1.31 7.76 21.08
C SER A 348 1.85 8.40 22.36
N SER A 349 1.58 7.86 23.55
CA SER A 349 2.18 8.36 24.80
C SER A 349 3.63 7.91 25.02
N TYR A 350 4.17 7.05 24.14
CA TYR A 350 5.57 6.58 24.17
C TYR A 350 6.39 7.04 22.95
N VAL A 351 5.82 7.91 22.10
CA VAL A 351 6.53 8.52 20.96
C VAL A 351 7.10 9.87 21.40
N GLY A 352 8.42 10.02 21.32
CA GLY A 352 9.15 11.20 21.80
C GLY A 352 10.64 10.95 21.93
N THR A 353 11.41 11.95 22.32
CA THR A 353 12.87 11.83 22.45
C THR A 353 13.28 11.36 23.84
N PRO A 354 14.19 10.37 23.99
CA PRO A 354 14.69 9.96 25.29
C PRO A 354 15.37 11.12 26.03
N LEU A 355 15.12 11.22 27.34
CA LEU A 355 15.69 12.26 28.21
C LEU A 355 16.56 11.62 29.31
N ILE A 356 17.83 11.98 29.37
CA ILE A 356 18.71 11.64 30.49
C ILE A 356 18.47 12.64 31.61
N TYR A 357 18.21 12.13 32.81
CA TYR A 357 18.19 12.84 34.06
C TYR A 357 19.59 12.68 34.67
N GLU A 358 20.44 13.69 34.53
CA GLU A 358 21.79 13.69 35.07
C GLU A 358 21.85 14.31 36.47
N HIS A 359 22.74 13.81 37.32
CA HIS A 359 23.07 14.43 38.61
C HIS A 359 24.57 14.26 38.91
N PRO A 360 25.27 15.26 39.47
CA PRO A 360 26.73 15.20 39.69
C PRO A 360 27.21 14.15 40.70
N TYR A 361 26.35 13.61 41.57
CA TYR A 361 26.77 12.74 42.67
C TYR A 361 26.15 11.34 42.61
N THR A 362 24.82 11.25 42.56
CA THR A 362 24.07 9.99 42.38
C THR A 362 23.98 9.60 40.90
N GLN A 363 23.46 8.39 40.64
CA GLN A 363 23.41 7.80 39.29
C GLN A 363 22.55 8.62 38.31
N ASN A 364 23.04 8.73 37.08
CA ASN A 364 22.25 9.23 35.95
C ASN A 364 21.19 8.19 35.57
N THR A 365 20.00 8.66 35.19
CA THR A 365 18.89 7.80 34.76
C THR A 365 18.31 8.26 33.42
N LEU A 366 17.56 7.40 32.75
CA LEU A 366 16.96 7.66 31.43
C LEU A 366 15.44 7.51 31.49
N TRP A 367 14.73 8.54 31.04
CA TRP A 367 13.33 8.45 30.62
C TRP A 367 13.28 8.00 29.16
N THR A 368 12.68 6.84 28.92
CA THR A 368 12.72 6.12 27.64
C THR A 368 11.51 6.43 26.77
N MET A 369 11.75 6.82 25.52
CA MET A 369 10.75 7.14 24.50
C MET A 369 11.25 6.70 23.12
N ILE A 370 10.37 6.52 22.14
CA ILE A 370 10.74 6.14 20.77
C ILE A 370 10.64 7.37 19.86
N SER A 371 11.78 7.91 19.42
CA SER A 371 11.84 9.19 18.68
C SER A 371 11.38 9.10 17.22
N ASP A 372 11.72 8.01 16.52
CA ASP A 372 11.23 7.73 15.17
C ASP A 372 10.72 6.27 15.08
N PRO A 373 9.40 6.04 15.22
CA PRO A 373 8.80 4.72 15.02
C PRO A 373 8.97 4.23 13.57
N ASN A 374 9.55 3.05 13.39
CA ASN A 374 9.90 2.49 12.07
C ASN A 374 8.76 2.59 11.05
N SER A 375 9.05 3.11 9.86
CA SER A 375 8.08 3.27 8.76
C SER A 375 8.32 2.30 7.61
N VAL A 376 7.26 2.02 6.85
CA VAL A 376 7.25 1.23 5.62
C VAL A 376 6.75 2.12 4.49
N ARG A 377 7.48 2.14 3.38
CA ARG A 377 7.19 2.96 2.20
C ARG A 377 6.95 2.06 0.99
N ILE A 378 5.76 2.10 0.40
CA ILE A 378 5.40 1.32 -0.78
C ILE A 378 5.33 2.28 -1.99
N PRO A 379 6.29 2.24 -2.93
CA PRO A 379 6.21 2.98 -4.19
C PRO A 379 5.14 2.40 -5.11
N ILE A 380 4.19 3.23 -5.54
CA ILE A 380 3.10 2.83 -6.44
C ILE A 380 3.25 3.52 -7.79
N LYS A 381 3.17 2.71 -8.85
CA LYS A 381 2.99 3.16 -10.24
C LYS A 381 1.54 2.94 -10.64
N VAL A 382 0.80 4.01 -10.94
CA VAL A 382 -0.60 3.94 -11.38
C VAL A 382 -0.66 3.85 -12.90
N ILE A 383 -1.03 2.69 -13.42
CA ILE A 383 -1.23 2.47 -14.85
C ILE A 383 -2.62 3.04 -15.21
N LYS A 384 -2.63 4.09 -16.04
CA LYS A 384 -3.85 4.75 -16.55
C LYS A 384 -4.24 4.30 -17.96
N GLU A 385 -3.61 3.24 -18.45
CA GLU A 385 -3.90 2.69 -19.77
C GLU A 385 -5.17 1.82 -19.75
N GLY A 386 -5.93 1.89 -20.83
CA GLY A 386 -7.03 0.99 -21.18
C GLY A 386 -6.84 0.40 -22.57
N ASN A 387 -7.88 -0.24 -23.08
CA ASN A 387 -7.90 -0.86 -24.40
C ASN A 387 -9.21 -0.53 -25.12
N VAL A 388 -9.20 -0.68 -26.45
CA VAL A 388 -10.44 -0.78 -27.26
C VAL A 388 -10.42 -2.07 -28.06
N SER A 389 -11.60 -2.58 -28.38
CA SER A 389 -11.80 -3.81 -29.15
C SER A 389 -12.91 -3.61 -30.18
N VAL A 390 -12.67 -4.05 -31.40
CA VAL A 390 -13.65 -4.06 -32.49
C VAL A 390 -14.27 -5.45 -32.56
N ARG A 391 -15.60 -5.54 -32.50
CA ARG A 391 -16.38 -6.76 -32.72
C ARG A 391 -17.12 -6.69 -34.06
N LYS A 392 -16.59 -7.35 -35.08
CA LYS A 392 -17.20 -7.45 -36.41
C LYS A 392 -18.14 -8.65 -36.50
N VAL A 393 -19.40 -8.40 -36.87
CA VAL A 393 -20.41 -9.44 -37.11
C VAL A 393 -21.25 -9.19 -38.36
N ASP A 394 -21.94 -10.25 -38.79
CA ASP A 394 -23.12 -10.20 -39.65
C ASP A 394 -24.27 -9.48 -38.93
N LYS A 395 -25.01 -8.64 -39.65
CA LYS A 395 -26.03 -7.76 -39.07
C LYS A 395 -27.21 -8.50 -38.45
N ASP A 396 -27.63 -9.60 -39.08
CA ASP A 396 -28.93 -10.23 -38.88
C ASP A 396 -28.81 -11.54 -38.08
N THR A 397 -27.75 -12.32 -38.34
CA THR A 397 -27.41 -13.59 -37.67
C THR A 397 -26.42 -13.45 -36.52
N LYS A 398 -25.76 -12.29 -36.39
CA LYS A 398 -24.71 -11.99 -35.39
C LYS A 398 -23.50 -12.94 -35.39
N GLN A 399 -23.30 -13.70 -36.47
CA GLN A 399 -22.12 -14.53 -36.68
C GLN A 399 -20.85 -13.68 -36.85
N PRO A 400 -19.68 -14.13 -36.39
CA PRO A 400 -18.44 -13.36 -36.48
C PRO A 400 -17.94 -13.24 -37.92
N LEU A 401 -17.36 -12.09 -38.27
CA LEU A 401 -16.78 -11.84 -39.59
C LEU A 401 -15.34 -11.34 -39.50
N GLN A 402 -14.54 -11.70 -40.51
CA GLN A 402 -13.18 -11.21 -40.70
C GLN A 402 -13.21 -10.01 -41.67
N ALA A 403 -12.83 -8.83 -41.18
CA ALA A 403 -12.81 -7.56 -41.90
C ALA A 403 -11.52 -6.78 -41.56
N THR A 404 -11.19 -5.77 -42.35
CA THR A 404 -10.10 -4.84 -42.04
C THR A 404 -10.63 -3.46 -41.66
N PHE A 405 -10.13 -2.93 -40.54
CA PHE A 405 -10.33 -1.54 -40.14
C PHE A 405 -9.05 -0.72 -40.24
N LYS A 406 -9.21 0.55 -40.61
CA LYS A 406 -8.27 1.63 -40.34
C LYS A 406 -8.65 2.22 -38.98
N ALA A 407 -7.76 2.09 -38.00
CA ALA A 407 -7.91 2.64 -36.66
C ALA A 407 -6.98 3.85 -36.51
N THR A 408 -7.53 5.01 -36.14
CA THR A 408 -6.78 6.28 -36.06
C THR A 408 -6.91 6.87 -34.65
N ARG A 409 -5.80 7.00 -33.90
CA ARG A 409 -5.81 7.70 -32.60
C ARG A 409 -5.75 9.21 -32.85
N LEU A 410 -6.82 9.92 -32.49
CA LEU A 410 -7.05 11.31 -32.90
C LEU A 410 -6.15 12.34 -32.19
N ASP A 411 -5.51 11.97 -31.06
CA ASP A 411 -4.62 12.87 -30.30
C ASP A 411 -3.23 13.07 -30.92
N THR A 412 -2.80 12.13 -31.77
CA THR A 412 -1.42 12.02 -32.28
C THR A 412 -1.36 11.60 -33.74
N ASN A 413 -2.52 11.30 -34.35
CA ASN A 413 -2.67 10.77 -35.71
C ASN A 413 -1.95 9.43 -35.92
N GLU A 414 -1.82 8.61 -34.87
CA GLU A 414 -1.31 7.24 -35.02
C GLU A 414 -2.35 6.39 -35.77
N VAL A 415 -2.00 5.92 -36.97
CA VAL A 415 -2.85 5.08 -37.83
C VAL A 415 -2.37 3.64 -37.78
N ARG A 416 -3.28 2.70 -37.55
CA ARG A 416 -3.05 1.25 -37.62
C ARG A 416 -4.04 0.58 -38.58
N LYS A 417 -3.57 -0.39 -39.35
CA LYS A 417 -4.43 -1.42 -39.97
C LYS A 417 -4.66 -2.49 -38.91
N ILE A 418 -5.91 -2.84 -38.62
CA ILE A 418 -6.27 -3.97 -37.76
C ILE A 418 -7.25 -4.88 -38.49
N GLU A 419 -7.16 -6.19 -38.23
CA GLU A 419 -7.93 -7.23 -38.92
C GLU A 419 -8.65 -8.07 -37.87
N THR A 420 -9.97 -8.26 -38.02
CA THR A 420 -10.73 -9.08 -37.06
C THR A 420 -10.45 -10.56 -37.27
N ASN A 421 -10.22 -11.27 -36.17
CA ASN A 421 -9.92 -12.69 -36.16
C ASN A 421 -11.16 -13.56 -36.46
N VAL A 422 -11.01 -14.88 -36.49
CA VAL A 422 -12.10 -15.85 -36.76
C VAL A 422 -13.31 -15.75 -35.80
N ASN A 423 -13.14 -15.14 -34.63
CA ASN A 423 -14.22 -14.88 -33.66
C ASN A 423 -14.81 -13.46 -33.80
N GLY A 424 -14.37 -12.69 -34.80
CA GLY A 424 -14.83 -11.34 -35.09
C GLY A 424 -14.14 -10.23 -34.30
N TYR A 425 -13.04 -10.51 -33.57
CA TYR A 425 -12.41 -9.52 -32.68
C TYR A 425 -11.07 -8.98 -33.19
N ALA A 426 -10.82 -7.68 -32.99
CA ALA A 426 -9.50 -7.05 -33.13
C ALA A 426 -9.26 -6.02 -32.02
N ASP A 427 -8.11 -6.06 -31.35
CA ASP A 427 -7.83 -5.25 -30.16
C ASP A 427 -6.74 -4.20 -30.39
N TRP A 428 -6.84 -3.07 -29.67
CA TRP A 428 -5.76 -2.11 -29.47
C TRP A 428 -5.56 -1.88 -27.98
N TYR A 429 -4.45 -2.42 -27.44
CA TYR A 429 -4.05 -2.32 -26.04
C TYR A 429 -3.17 -1.11 -25.73
N GLY A 430 -3.09 -0.70 -24.46
CA GLY A 430 -2.10 0.28 -23.98
C GLY A 430 -2.43 1.74 -24.35
N LEU A 431 -3.72 2.07 -24.42
CA LEU A 431 -4.20 3.40 -24.79
C LEU A 431 -4.36 4.30 -23.56
N PRO A 432 -3.87 5.56 -23.57
CA PRO A 432 -4.10 6.50 -22.47
C PRO A 432 -5.60 6.72 -22.16
N ASP A 433 -5.90 7.07 -20.91
CA ASP A 433 -7.26 7.43 -20.48
C ASP A 433 -7.83 8.58 -21.34
N ASN A 434 -9.03 8.38 -21.86
CA ASN A 434 -9.73 9.30 -22.78
C ASN A 434 -9.12 9.42 -24.19
N ALA A 435 -8.14 8.60 -24.58
CA ALA A 435 -7.69 8.52 -25.97
C ALA A 435 -8.84 8.10 -26.90
N VAL A 436 -9.10 8.88 -27.94
CA VAL A 436 -10.19 8.62 -28.90
C VAL A 436 -9.64 7.94 -30.14
N ILE A 437 -10.20 6.76 -30.46
CA ILE A 437 -9.88 5.98 -31.66
C ILE A 437 -11.05 6.10 -32.63
N GLU A 438 -10.78 6.57 -33.85
CA GLU A 438 -11.72 6.54 -34.97
C GLU A 438 -11.46 5.28 -35.81
N PHE A 439 -12.50 4.48 -36.02
CA PHE A 439 -12.47 3.26 -36.82
C PHE A 439 -13.27 3.43 -38.10
N GLU A 440 -12.64 3.14 -39.24
CA GLU A 440 -13.24 3.08 -40.57
C GLU A 440 -13.06 1.65 -41.11
N GLU A 441 -14.12 0.97 -41.56
CA GLU A 441 -13.95 -0.29 -42.30
C GLU A 441 -13.35 0.02 -43.68
N ILE A 442 -12.24 -0.65 -44.03
CA ILE A 442 -11.52 -0.39 -45.28
C ILE A 442 -11.46 -1.58 -46.23
N ILE A 443 -11.67 -2.81 -45.74
CA ILE A 443 -11.85 -4.02 -46.54
C ILE A 443 -12.96 -4.85 -45.88
N GLU A 444 -14.03 -5.09 -46.62
CA GLU A 444 -15.20 -5.85 -46.21
C GLU A 444 -14.97 -7.38 -46.16
N PRO A 445 -15.76 -8.11 -45.35
CA PRO A 445 -15.85 -9.56 -45.47
C PRO A 445 -16.44 -9.97 -46.83
N THR A 446 -15.91 -11.03 -47.45
CA THR A 446 -16.39 -11.52 -48.75
C THR A 446 -17.89 -11.84 -48.71
N GLY A 447 -18.67 -11.25 -49.62
CA GLY A 447 -20.12 -11.40 -49.70
C GLY A 447 -20.94 -10.44 -48.83
N TYR A 448 -20.30 -9.42 -48.24
CA TYR A 448 -20.95 -8.40 -47.42
C TYR A 448 -20.80 -7.00 -48.03
N VAL A 449 -21.78 -6.14 -47.75
CA VAL A 449 -21.69 -4.70 -48.10
C VAL A 449 -20.74 -4.03 -47.11
N ILE A 450 -19.78 -3.24 -47.61
CA ILE A 450 -18.87 -2.42 -46.79
C ILE A 450 -19.61 -1.27 -46.11
N ASP A 451 -19.29 -0.97 -44.85
CA ASP A 451 -19.76 0.25 -44.17
C ASP A 451 -18.57 1.14 -43.73
N ARG A 452 -18.30 2.17 -44.53
CA ARG A 452 -17.20 3.13 -44.28
C ARG A 452 -17.55 4.21 -43.25
N THR A 453 -18.70 4.15 -42.57
CA THR A 453 -19.11 5.15 -41.58
C THR A 453 -18.13 5.17 -40.39
N PRO A 454 -17.38 6.27 -40.15
CA PRO A 454 -16.37 6.27 -39.09
C PRO A 454 -17.00 6.30 -37.70
N ILE A 455 -16.63 5.37 -36.83
CA ILE A 455 -17.11 5.29 -35.43
C ILE A 455 -15.98 5.65 -34.46
N LYS A 456 -16.27 6.55 -33.51
CA LYS A 456 -15.32 7.01 -32.48
C LYS A 456 -15.54 6.28 -31.17
N VAL A 457 -14.47 5.68 -30.65
CA VAL A 457 -14.46 4.91 -29.40
C VAL A 457 -13.41 5.52 -28.45
N THR A 458 -13.85 5.93 -27.27
CA THR A 458 -12.97 6.52 -26.25
C THR A 458 -12.46 5.45 -25.29
N ALA A 459 -11.15 5.26 -25.22
CA ALA A 459 -10.51 4.38 -24.25
C ALA A 459 -10.70 4.90 -22.81
N LYS A 460 -10.81 3.98 -21.84
CA LYS A 460 -10.95 4.29 -20.41
C LYS A 460 -9.95 3.48 -19.59
N ALA A 461 -9.26 4.12 -18.66
CA ALA A 461 -8.22 3.49 -17.83
C ALA A 461 -8.70 2.19 -17.17
N GLY A 462 -7.93 1.11 -17.33
CA GLY A 462 -8.24 -0.21 -16.77
C GLY A 462 -9.39 -0.98 -17.43
N GLN A 463 -10.01 -0.45 -18.49
CA GLN A 463 -11.14 -1.09 -19.19
C GLN A 463 -10.78 -1.48 -20.63
N THR A 464 -11.47 -2.48 -21.17
CA THR A 464 -11.51 -2.77 -22.60
C THR A 464 -12.88 -2.37 -23.13
N ILE A 465 -12.96 -1.33 -23.97
CA ILE A 465 -14.22 -0.87 -24.57
C ILE A 465 -14.45 -1.63 -25.88
N VAL A 466 -15.49 -2.46 -25.92
CA VAL A 466 -15.87 -3.24 -27.11
C VAL A 466 -16.91 -2.46 -27.93
N GLN A 467 -16.61 -2.21 -29.20
CA GLN A 467 -17.53 -1.60 -30.16
C GLN A 467 -17.94 -2.64 -31.22
N GLU A 468 -19.26 -2.84 -31.40
CA GLU A 468 -19.79 -3.71 -32.46
C GLU A 468 -19.92 -2.98 -33.80
N PHE A 469 -19.62 -3.70 -34.89
CA PHE A 469 -19.77 -3.25 -36.28
C PHE A 469 -20.47 -4.33 -37.11
N THR A 470 -21.63 -4.00 -37.69
CA THR A 470 -22.50 -4.95 -38.41
C THR A 470 -22.47 -4.72 -39.92
N ASN A 471 -22.20 -5.74 -40.74
CA ASN A 471 -22.42 -5.64 -42.19
C ASN A 471 -23.59 -6.52 -42.59
N LYS A 472 -24.35 -6.08 -43.60
CA LYS A 472 -25.40 -6.88 -44.23
C LYS A 472 -24.77 -7.72 -45.35
N LYS A 473 -25.24 -8.96 -45.53
CA LYS A 473 -24.92 -9.74 -46.74
C LYS A 473 -25.36 -8.99 -48.00
N ILE A 474 -24.60 -9.19 -49.07
CA ILE A 474 -25.04 -8.84 -50.43
C ILE A 474 -26.14 -9.84 -50.82
N MET A 475 -27.25 -9.32 -51.35
CA MET A 475 -28.36 -10.10 -51.87
C MET A 475 -28.50 -9.79 -53.36
N GLY A 476 -28.55 -10.83 -54.18
CA GLY A 476 -28.70 -10.77 -55.63
C GLY A 476 -30.05 -11.28 -56.11
N SER A 477 -30.15 -11.45 -57.42
CA SER A 477 -31.30 -12.10 -58.05
C SER A 477 -30.85 -12.91 -59.27
N VAL A 478 -31.43 -14.09 -59.45
CA VAL A 478 -31.08 -15.03 -60.52
C VAL A 478 -32.25 -15.10 -61.50
N LYS A 479 -32.06 -14.54 -62.70
CA LYS A 479 -33.04 -14.63 -63.79
C LYS A 479 -32.64 -15.72 -64.79
N LEU A 480 -33.61 -16.51 -65.22
CA LEU A 480 -33.52 -17.44 -66.34
C LEU A 480 -34.65 -17.18 -67.36
N ILE A 481 -34.44 -17.64 -68.59
CA ILE A 481 -35.46 -17.62 -69.65
C ILE A 481 -35.47 -19.02 -70.28
N LYS A 482 -36.63 -19.67 -70.34
CA LYS A 482 -36.84 -20.95 -71.01
C LYS A 482 -37.51 -20.74 -72.36
N TYR A 483 -36.89 -21.29 -73.40
CA TYR A 483 -37.45 -21.47 -74.72
C TYR A 483 -37.34 -22.94 -75.15
N ALA A 484 -38.06 -23.30 -76.20
CA ALA A 484 -37.87 -24.53 -76.97
C ALA A 484 -36.92 -24.28 -78.13
N ASP A 485 -36.15 -25.28 -78.53
CA ASP A 485 -35.39 -25.22 -79.79
C ASP A 485 -36.34 -25.12 -80.99
N GLU A 486 -37.45 -25.88 -80.95
CA GLU A 486 -38.58 -25.88 -81.91
C GLU A 486 -39.90 -26.11 -81.15
N ASP A 487 -40.99 -25.39 -81.48
CA ASP A 487 -42.30 -25.59 -80.86
C ASP A 487 -43.06 -26.81 -81.42
N TRP A 488 -43.55 -27.70 -80.55
CA TRP A 488 -44.11 -28.99 -80.95
C TRP A 488 -45.47 -28.93 -81.66
N HIS A 489 -46.18 -27.80 -81.62
CA HIS A 489 -47.42 -27.62 -82.39
C HIS A 489 -47.20 -26.92 -83.74
N THR A 490 -46.22 -26.01 -83.81
CA THR A 490 -46.12 -25.01 -84.89
C THR A 490 -44.80 -25.01 -85.66
N GLY A 491 -43.76 -25.70 -85.17
CA GLY A 491 -42.42 -25.70 -85.79
C GLY A 491 -41.64 -24.39 -85.61
N VAL A 492 -42.08 -23.49 -84.72
CA VAL A 492 -41.45 -22.19 -84.52
C VAL A 492 -40.25 -22.30 -83.59
N LEU A 493 -39.07 -21.98 -84.11
CA LEU A 493 -37.80 -22.06 -83.38
C LEU A 493 -37.68 -20.98 -82.28
N ASN A 494 -36.99 -21.31 -81.18
CA ASN A 494 -36.74 -20.41 -80.03
C ASN A 494 -38.00 -19.88 -79.32
N THR A 495 -39.11 -20.62 -79.39
CA THR A 495 -40.39 -20.23 -78.78
C THR A 495 -40.32 -20.26 -77.25
N PHE A 496 -40.67 -19.16 -76.58
CA PHE A 496 -40.68 -19.07 -75.11
C PHE A 496 -41.72 -20.01 -74.48
N LEU A 497 -41.35 -20.70 -73.39
CA LEU A 497 -42.21 -21.70 -72.75
C LEU A 497 -42.67 -21.26 -71.35
N SER A 498 -43.98 -21.09 -71.18
CA SER A 498 -44.62 -20.95 -69.87
C SER A 498 -44.85 -22.32 -69.19
N GLY A 499 -45.13 -22.30 -67.89
CA GLY A 499 -45.57 -23.48 -67.14
C GLY A 499 -44.47 -24.48 -66.72
N ALA A 500 -43.20 -24.22 -67.05
CA ALA A 500 -42.06 -25.00 -66.59
C ALA A 500 -41.71 -24.63 -65.14
N GLU A 501 -41.67 -25.59 -64.21
CA GLU A 501 -41.24 -25.35 -62.83
C GLU A 501 -39.73 -25.53 -62.71
N PHE A 502 -39.06 -24.49 -62.21
CA PHE A 502 -37.64 -24.52 -61.85
C PHE A 502 -37.45 -24.41 -60.34
N SER A 503 -36.54 -25.22 -59.81
CA SER A 503 -36.02 -25.11 -58.45
C SER A 503 -34.62 -24.48 -58.49
N LEU A 504 -34.39 -23.47 -57.65
CA LEU A 504 -33.05 -22.97 -57.31
C LEU A 504 -32.56 -23.73 -56.07
N LEU A 505 -31.39 -24.36 -56.16
CA LEU A 505 -30.78 -25.12 -55.08
C LEU A 505 -29.46 -24.51 -54.60
N SER A 506 -29.13 -24.80 -53.34
CA SER A 506 -27.84 -24.49 -52.72
C SER A 506 -26.64 -25.02 -53.54
N PRO A 507 -25.43 -24.45 -53.38
CA PRO A 507 -24.25 -24.89 -54.15
C PRO A 507 -23.84 -26.35 -53.95
N ASP A 508 -24.25 -26.99 -52.85
CA ASP A 508 -24.06 -28.43 -52.63
C ASP A 508 -25.16 -29.31 -53.27
N GLY A 509 -26.17 -28.70 -53.89
CA GLY A 509 -27.27 -29.33 -54.59
C GLY A 509 -28.31 -30.04 -53.70
N LYS A 510 -28.26 -29.87 -52.38
CA LYS A 510 -29.15 -30.59 -51.43
C LYS A 510 -30.40 -29.81 -51.03
N THR A 511 -30.26 -28.52 -50.74
CA THR A 511 -31.37 -27.68 -50.26
C THR A 511 -32.02 -26.96 -51.43
N VAL A 512 -33.34 -27.10 -51.60
CA VAL A 512 -34.11 -26.20 -52.47
C VAL A 512 -34.29 -24.88 -51.73
N LEU A 513 -33.73 -23.81 -52.27
CA LEU A 513 -33.83 -22.46 -51.71
C LEU A 513 -35.15 -21.80 -52.12
N GLN A 514 -35.50 -21.92 -53.41
CA GLN A 514 -36.70 -21.33 -53.99
C GLN A 514 -37.24 -22.19 -55.14
N LYS A 515 -38.52 -21.98 -55.46
CA LYS A 515 -39.19 -22.52 -56.65
C LYS A 515 -39.94 -21.41 -57.38
N ALA A 516 -39.97 -21.49 -58.70
CA ALA A 516 -40.73 -20.59 -59.55
C ALA A 516 -41.19 -21.31 -60.83
N VAL A 517 -42.20 -20.76 -61.50
CA VAL A 517 -42.76 -21.29 -62.75
C VAL A 517 -42.62 -20.24 -63.84
N THR A 518 -42.26 -20.65 -65.06
CA THR A 518 -42.06 -19.73 -66.18
C THR A 518 -43.35 -19.05 -66.62
N ASN A 519 -43.28 -17.73 -66.82
CA ASN A 519 -44.38 -16.92 -67.31
C ASN A 519 -44.55 -17.04 -68.84
N GLU A 520 -45.49 -16.29 -69.43
CA GLU A 520 -45.76 -16.24 -70.88
C GLU A 520 -44.56 -15.84 -71.75
N LYS A 521 -43.54 -15.21 -71.16
CA LYS A 521 -42.27 -14.83 -71.82
C LYS A 521 -41.14 -15.83 -71.52
N GLY A 522 -41.46 -16.99 -70.95
CA GLY A 522 -40.50 -18.01 -70.55
C GLY A 522 -39.66 -17.64 -69.32
N GLU A 523 -39.94 -16.52 -68.65
CA GLU A 523 -39.04 -15.97 -67.63
C GLU A 523 -39.33 -16.53 -66.23
N VAL A 524 -38.26 -16.73 -65.45
CA VAL A 524 -38.27 -16.91 -64.00
C VAL A 524 -37.22 -15.99 -63.39
N THR A 525 -37.56 -15.32 -62.29
CA THR A 525 -36.61 -14.56 -61.46
C THR A 525 -36.72 -15.05 -60.02
N PHE A 526 -35.60 -15.50 -59.46
CA PHE A 526 -35.43 -15.73 -58.03
C PHE A 526 -34.85 -14.46 -57.40
N THR A 527 -35.56 -13.81 -56.48
CA THR A 527 -35.08 -12.60 -55.77
C THR A 527 -34.46 -12.99 -54.42
N ASP A 528 -33.76 -12.06 -53.76
CA ASP A 528 -33.30 -12.24 -52.37
C ASP A 528 -32.45 -13.51 -52.18
N VAL A 529 -31.64 -13.83 -53.19
CA VAL A 529 -30.65 -14.92 -53.14
C VAL A 529 -29.37 -14.38 -52.52
N GLU A 530 -28.78 -15.06 -51.54
CA GLU A 530 -27.50 -14.61 -50.96
C GLU A 530 -26.41 -14.59 -52.03
N TYR A 531 -25.53 -13.58 -52.01
CA TYR A 531 -24.40 -13.51 -52.93
C TYR A 531 -23.55 -14.78 -52.89
N GLY A 532 -23.22 -15.33 -54.05
CA GLY A 532 -22.36 -16.52 -54.11
C GLY A 532 -22.33 -17.22 -55.46
N PHE A 533 -21.49 -18.27 -55.51
CA PHE A 533 -21.24 -19.06 -56.72
C PHE A 533 -21.63 -20.53 -56.49
N GLY A 534 -22.06 -21.20 -57.56
CA GLY A 534 -22.31 -22.63 -57.56
C GLY A 534 -23.78 -23.03 -57.39
N TYR A 535 -24.70 -22.07 -57.24
CA TYR A 535 -26.14 -22.33 -57.17
C TYR A 535 -26.60 -23.18 -58.36
N ILE A 536 -27.43 -24.18 -58.10
CA ILE A 536 -27.86 -25.14 -59.13
C ILE A 536 -29.31 -24.86 -59.50
N ILE A 537 -29.57 -24.58 -60.78
CA ILE A 537 -30.93 -24.54 -61.31
C ILE A 537 -31.28 -25.91 -61.89
N ARG A 538 -32.49 -26.38 -61.58
CA ARG A 538 -33.03 -27.65 -62.06
C ARG A 538 -34.48 -27.49 -62.46
N GLU A 539 -34.82 -27.85 -63.70
CA GLU A 539 -36.21 -28.02 -64.11
C GLU A 539 -36.81 -29.22 -63.38
N THR A 540 -37.84 -28.99 -62.57
CA THR A 540 -38.52 -30.01 -61.77
C THR A 540 -39.83 -30.45 -62.44
N LYS A 541 -40.53 -29.55 -63.14
CA LYS A 541 -41.66 -29.87 -64.02
C LYS A 541 -41.42 -29.31 -65.41
N THR A 542 -41.34 -30.17 -66.41
CA THR A 542 -41.20 -29.82 -67.82
C THR A 542 -42.59 -29.63 -68.45
N PRO A 543 -42.81 -28.69 -69.39
CA PRO A 543 -44.08 -28.56 -70.11
C PRO A 543 -44.36 -29.76 -71.02
N GLU A 544 -45.62 -29.94 -71.40
CA GLU A 544 -46.05 -31.02 -72.31
C GLU A 544 -45.42 -30.86 -73.71
N GLY A 545 -45.05 -31.99 -74.32
CA GLY A 545 -44.38 -32.07 -75.63
C GLY A 545 -42.87 -31.82 -75.63
N TYR A 546 -42.25 -31.55 -74.48
CA TYR A 546 -40.81 -31.24 -74.38
C TYR A 546 -40.02 -32.22 -73.51
N GLU A 547 -38.75 -32.43 -73.86
CA GLU A 547 -37.78 -33.08 -72.98
C GLU A 547 -37.26 -32.13 -71.89
N ARG A 548 -36.83 -32.70 -70.75
CA ARG A 548 -36.39 -31.93 -69.58
C ARG A 548 -35.06 -31.23 -69.83
N ALA A 549 -35.00 -29.93 -69.53
CA ALA A 549 -33.76 -29.17 -69.58
C ALA A 549 -32.68 -29.73 -68.63
N THR A 550 -31.43 -29.80 -69.11
CA THR A 550 -30.29 -30.18 -68.27
C THR A 550 -30.08 -29.17 -67.14
N ARG A 551 -29.66 -29.65 -65.96
CA ARG A 551 -29.31 -28.75 -64.85
C ARG A 551 -28.11 -27.88 -65.22
N PHE A 552 -28.08 -26.65 -64.73
CA PHE A 552 -26.95 -25.74 -64.90
C PHE A 552 -26.57 -25.06 -63.58
N VAL A 553 -25.37 -24.50 -63.56
CA VAL A 553 -24.74 -23.87 -62.39
C VAL A 553 -24.64 -22.38 -62.64
N THR A 554 -24.92 -21.56 -61.62
CA THR A 554 -24.97 -20.10 -61.71
C THR A 554 -24.41 -19.42 -60.46
N SER A 555 -24.40 -18.09 -60.47
CA SER A 555 -24.09 -17.21 -59.34
C SER A 555 -25.25 -16.23 -59.07
N ALA A 556 -25.23 -15.61 -57.90
CA ALA A 556 -26.14 -14.54 -57.47
C ALA A 556 -25.35 -13.36 -56.91
#